data_AF-A0A8S9JD69-F1
#
_entry.id   AF-A0A8S9JD69-F1
#
_cell.length_a   1.000
_cell.length_b   1.000
_cell.length_c   1.000
_cell.angle_alpha   90.00
_cell.angle_beta   90.00
_cell.angle_gamma   90.00
#
_symmetry.space_group_name_H-M   'P 1'
#
loop_
_entity.id
_entity.type
_entity.pdbx_description
1 polymer ?
#
loop_
_entity_poly.entity_id
_entity_poly.type
_entity_poly.pdbx_seq_one_letter_code
_entity_poly.pdbx_strand_id
1 'polypeptide(L)'
;MDDDEEEEGPSLGARPRQSKQPNPLNQPRRDRQAHERGRGQAQQGRGGQAQQVGGRQADQGQAEQGRGGQAEQRGRGRGQAQLGHGRQSFGDGSSIQRDWTTSGLIGDPINQREDTCGSVVFTHLLQASYNKDKPIAQHRDLSYLVLANHIQSQTQAKGFSFRNLNIPINYIRNVGLRGHVGTEGRPQVTLSNDKMLQEHLFMTLWRPLGIVINNFPVFEDVGMGIYHVPLALDNVTPEHALLVLARGITDDGVEFVVAQNSWGTTTFGNQGYCRLFLPADGSFRIFWPHFD
;
A
#
# COMPACT_ATOMS: atom_id res chain seq x y z
N MET A 1 -16.20 -30.18 82.30
CA MET A 1 -17.58 -30.40 81.83
C MET A 1 -17.88 -29.22 80.92
N ASP A 2 -17.28 -29.17 79.73
CA ASP A 2 -17.16 -30.20 78.65
C ASP A 2 -18.51 -30.27 77.89
N ASP A 3 -18.63 -29.99 76.58
CA ASP A 3 -17.64 -29.40 75.65
C ASP A 3 -18.11 -28.00 75.14
N ASP A 4 -18.36 -27.60 73.88
CA ASP A 4 -18.38 -28.22 72.53
C ASP A 4 -17.49 -27.39 71.54
N GLU A 5 -17.62 -27.57 70.21
CA GLU A 5 -16.69 -27.03 69.17
C GLU A 5 -17.36 -26.09 68.13
N GLU A 6 -16.60 -25.10 67.61
CA GLU A 6 -16.57 -24.75 66.16
C GLU A 6 -15.34 -23.85 65.85
N GLU A 7 -14.39 -24.31 65.02
CA GLU A 7 -13.18 -23.54 64.62
C GLU A 7 -13.36 -22.81 63.27
N GLU A 8 -13.43 -21.47 63.27
CA GLU A 8 -13.08 -20.66 62.09
C GLU A 8 -11.60 -20.24 62.12
N GLY A 9 -10.75 -21.04 61.46
CA GLY A 9 -9.34 -20.72 61.26
C GLY A 9 -9.14 -19.52 60.31
N PRO A 10 -8.31 -18.50 60.66
CA PRO A 10 -8.18 -17.28 59.85
C PRO A 10 -7.47 -17.53 58.51
N SER A 11 -8.16 -17.17 57.42
CA SER A 11 -7.69 -17.37 56.03
C SER A 11 -6.38 -16.61 55.73
N LEU A 12 -5.39 -17.34 55.17
CA LEU A 12 -4.05 -16.84 54.94
C LEU A 12 -3.93 -15.84 53.77
N GLY A 13 -3.63 -14.58 54.11
CA GLY A 13 -2.72 -13.73 53.34
C GLY A 13 -3.08 -13.42 51.88
N ALA A 14 -4.02 -12.50 51.65
CA ALA A 14 -4.25 -11.92 50.33
C ALA A 14 -2.97 -11.22 49.79
N ARG A 15 -2.37 -11.78 48.73
CA ARG A 15 -1.16 -11.21 48.10
C ARG A 15 -1.43 -9.80 47.54
N PRO A 16 -0.52 -8.82 47.73
CA PRO A 16 -0.65 -7.50 47.12
C PRO A 16 -0.76 -7.60 45.59
N ARG A 17 -1.76 -6.92 45.01
CA ARG A 17 -1.88 -6.80 43.55
C ARG A 17 -0.73 -5.91 43.04
N GLN A 18 0.28 -6.53 42.42
CA GLN A 18 1.31 -5.81 41.68
C GLN A 18 0.63 -4.91 40.63
N SER A 19 0.89 -3.61 40.72
CA SER A 19 0.51 -2.65 39.69
C SER A 19 1.29 -2.96 38.41
N LYS A 20 0.65 -3.65 37.47
CA LYS A 20 1.25 -3.93 36.15
C LYS A 20 1.60 -2.61 35.48
N GLN A 21 2.89 -2.27 35.46
CA GLN A 21 3.36 -1.16 34.64
C GLN A 21 2.95 -1.43 33.17
N PRO A 22 2.40 -0.43 32.48
CA PRO A 22 1.89 -0.64 31.13
C PRO A 22 3.02 -0.97 30.17
N ASN A 23 2.94 -2.13 29.49
CA ASN A 23 3.94 -2.55 28.50
C ASN A 23 4.24 -1.41 27.50
N PRO A 24 5.51 -0.97 27.35
CA PRO A 24 5.88 0.16 26.49
C PRO A 24 5.59 -0.10 25.00
N LEU A 25 5.60 -1.36 24.54
CA LEU A 25 5.23 -1.72 23.17
C LEU A 25 3.78 -1.33 22.82
N ASN A 26 2.92 -1.13 23.82
CA ASN A 26 1.55 -0.66 23.65
C ASN A 26 1.38 0.87 23.78
N GLN A 27 2.46 1.68 23.84
CA GLN A 27 2.33 3.15 23.81
C GLN A 27 1.77 3.67 22.46
N PRO A 28 2.37 3.37 21.29
CA PRO A 28 1.90 3.92 20.01
C PRO A 28 0.41 3.63 19.72
N ARG A 29 -0.07 2.44 20.11
CA ARG A 29 -1.49 2.03 20.00
C ARG A 29 -2.42 2.88 20.87
N ARG A 30 -1.99 3.28 22.07
CA ARG A 30 -2.77 4.14 22.98
C ARG A 30 -2.72 5.60 22.56
N ASP A 31 -1.59 6.08 22.08
CA ASP A 31 -1.44 7.45 21.58
C ASP A 31 -2.34 7.67 20.35
N ARG A 32 -2.44 6.67 19.46
CA ARG A 32 -3.40 6.64 18.34
C ARG A 32 -4.86 6.73 18.82
N GLN A 33 -5.26 5.85 19.74
CA GLN A 33 -6.62 5.85 20.30
C GLN A 33 -6.98 7.12 21.09
N ALA A 34 -6.00 7.76 21.75
CA ALA A 34 -6.20 9.04 22.42
C ALA A 34 -6.42 10.17 21.39
N HIS A 35 -5.65 10.18 20.31
CA HIS A 35 -5.77 11.19 19.25
C HIS A 35 -7.09 11.06 18.47
N GLU A 36 -7.55 9.84 18.22
CA GLU A 36 -8.87 9.55 17.62
C GLU A 36 -10.03 10.07 18.50
N ARG A 37 -9.99 9.81 19.81
CA ARG A 37 -10.99 10.32 20.77
C ARG A 37 -10.99 11.84 20.86
N GLY A 38 -9.82 12.47 20.83
CA GLY A 38 -9.70 13.94 20.82
C GLY A 38 -10.32 14.59 19.58
N ARG A 39 -10.16 13.96 18.39
CA ARG A 39 -10.76 14.45 17.15
C ARG A 39 -12.29 14.31 17.13
N GLY A 40 -12.83 13.22 17.68
CA GLY A 40 -14.28 13.00 17.77
C GLY A 40 -15.04 14.07 18.58
N GLN A 41 -14.42 14.63 19.63
CA GLN A 41 -15.02 15.71 20.43
C GLN A 41 -14.87 17.10 19.80
N ALA A 42 -13.83 17.33 19.00
CA ALA A 42 -13.56 18.65 18.40
C ALA A 42 -14.54 19.06 17.29
N GLN A 43 -15.35 18.13 16.77
CA GLN A 43 -16.12 18.35 15.53
C GLN A 43 -17.61 18.74 15.73
N GLN A 44 -18.10 18.81 16.97
CA GLN A 44 -19.50 19.20 17.27
C GLN A 44 -19.70 20.70 17.61
N GLY A 45 -18.67 21.55 17.49
CA GLY A 45 -18.73 22.91 18.04
C GLY A 45 -18.05 24.01 17.23
N ARG A 46 -18.60 24.38 16.06
CA ARG A 46 -18.60 25.76 15.51
C ARG A 46 -19.40 25.90 14.21
N GLY A 47 -20.57 26.52 14.30
CA GLY A 47 -21.16 27.27 13.19
C GLY A 47 -20.89 28.77 13.37
N GLY A 48 -20.74 29.53 12.27
CA GLY A 48 -20.51 30.98 12.30
C GLY A 48 -20.32 31.55 10.89
N GLN A 49 -20.84 32.76 10.64
CA GLN A 49 -20.90 33.40 9.32
C GLN A 49 -20.07 34.70 9.24
N ALA A 50 -19.41 34.92 8.11
CA ALA A 50 -19.08 36.21 7.47
C ALA A 50 -18.53 35.88 6.06
N GLN A 51 -18.98 36.41 4.91
CA GLN A 51 -19.19 37.80 4.42
C GLN A 51 -17.90 38.54 4.00
N GLN A 52 -18.07 39.50 3.08
CA GLN A 52 -17.14 39.85 2.00
C GLN A 52 -16.29 41.13 2.24
N VAL A 53 -15.59 41.56 1.17
CA VAL A 53 -14.88 42.84 0.92
C VAL A 53 -13.40 42.85 1.37
N GLY A 54 -12.41 43.28 0.56
CA GLY A 54 -12.40 43.58 -0.89
C GLY A 54 -11.40 44.68 -1.30
N GLY A 55 -10.69 44.51 -2.43
CA GLY A 55 -9.98 45.60 -3.14
C GLY A 55 -8.48 45.41 -3.48
N ARG A 56 -8.16 45.56 -4.78
CA ARG A 56 -7.09 46.36 -5.44
C ARG A 56 -5.81 46.76 -4.66
N GLN A 57 -4.63 47.02 -5.25
CA GLN A 57 -3.99 46.85 -6.58
C GLN A 57 -2.54 47.36 -6.41
N ALA A 58 -1.54 46.77 -7.07
CA ALA A 58 -0.29 47.46 -7.46
C ALA A 58 0.41 46.64 -8.56
N ASP A 59 1.04 47.34 -9.51
CA ASP A 59 1.79 46.80 -10.65
C ASP A 59 2.90 47.81 -11.01
N GLN A 60 3.83 47.42 -11.88
CA GLN A 60 4.99 48.16 -12.39
C GLN A 60 6.18 48.27 -11.41
N GLY A 61 7.44 48.07 -11.86
CA GLY A 61 7.83 47.53 -13.16
C GLY A 61 9.31 47.69 -13.54
N GLN A 62 9.59 47.28 -14.77
CA GLN A 62 10.81 47.52 -15.56
C GLN A 62 12.10 46.80 -15.13
N ALA A 63 13.07 46.80 -16.04
CA ALA A 63 14.26 45.97 -16.05
C ALA A 63 15.42 46.71 -16.74
N GLU A 64 16.66 46.27 -16.51
CA GLU A 64 17.81 46.75 -17.28
C GLU A 64 18.87 45.65 -17.47
N GLN A 65 19.71 45.80 -18.50
CA GLN A 65 20.74 44.81 -18.89
C GLN A 65 22.14 45.38 -18.68
N GLY A 66 23.00 44.68 -17.92
CA GLY A 66 24.38 45.11 -17.63
C GLY A 66 25.38 43.94 -17.69
N ARG A 67 26.38 44.03 -18.57
CA ARG A 67 27.35 42.95 -18.84
C ARG A 67 28.38 42.75 -17.72
N GLY A 68 28.71 41.47 -17.47
CA GLY A 68 30.11 41.02 -17.47
C GLY A 68 30.89 41.03 -16.17
N GLY A 69 31.11 39.84 -15.61
CA GLY A 69 32.12 39.54 -14.58
C GLY A 69 32.40 38.04 -14.56
N GLN A 70 33.67 37.63 -14.43
CA GLN A 70 34.07 36.21 -14.48
C GLN A 70 34.25 35.61 -13.09
N ALA A 71 34.03 34.29 -13.01
CA ALA A 71 34.59 33.34 -12.04
C ALA A 71 34.45 33.65 -10.52
N GLU A 72 33.53 32.95 -9.87
CA GLU A 72 33.87 32.23 -8.64
C GLU A 72 33.20 30.85 -8.62
N GLN A 73 33.95 29.79 -8.28
CA GLN A 73 33.43 28.42 -8.25
C GLN A 73 32.66 28.16 -6.95
N ARG A 74 31.33 28.17 -7.02
CA ARG A 74 30.47 27.62 -5.96
C ARG A 74 29.47 26.63 -6.52
N GLY A 75 29.84 25.35 -6.48
CA GLY A 75 29.00 24.25 -6.94
C GLY A 75 27.64 24.24 -6.22
N ARG A 76 26.56 24.33 -6.99
CA ARG A 76 25.19 24.08 -6.53
C ARG A 76 24.53 23.12 -7.50
N GLY A 77 24.00 22.03 -6.97
CA GLY A 77 23.40 20.97 -7.78
C GLY A 77 22.20 21.46 -8.58
N ARG A 78 22.08 20.95 -9.80
CA ARG A 78 20.78 20.78 -10.48
C ARG A 78 20.53 19.28 -10.54
N GLY A 79 19.33 18.87 -10.13
CA GLY A 79 19.06 17.47 -9.81
C GLY A 79 19.24 16.55 -11.00
N GLN A 80 20.15 15.58 -10.86
CA GLN A 80 19.83 14.24 -11.35
C GLN A 80 18.63 13.77 -10.52
N ALA A 81 17.49 13.55 -11.17
CA ALA A 81 16.43 12.77 -10.53
C ALA A 81 16.98 11.38 -10.23
N GLN A 82 16.64 10.81 -9.07
CA GLN A 82 17.17 9.52 -8.60
C GLN A 82 16.50 8.34 -9.34
N LEU A 83 16.71 8.25 -10.66
CA LEU A 83 16.37 7.09 -11.48
C LEU A 83 17.39 5.97 -11.18
N GLY A 84 17.20 5.32 -10.03
CA GLY A 84 18.15 4.35 -9.51
C GLY A 84 17.81 3.83 -8.11
N HIS A 85 16.57 3.39 -7.89
CA HIS A 85 16.25 2.61 -6.69
C HIS A 85 17.02 1.27 -6.76
N GLY A 86 17.85 1.00 -5.76
CA GLY A 86 18.66 -0.20 -5.72
C GLY A 86 17.79 -1.45 -5.59
N ARG A 87 18.16 -2.50 -6.34
CA ARG A 87 17.62 -3.88 -6.25
C ARG A 87 17.37 -4.25 -4.79
N GLN A 88 16.13 -4.60 -4.46
CA GLN A 88 15.69 -4.62 -3.06
C GLN A 88 16.44 -5.66 -2.23
N SER A 89 17.26 -5.19 -1.29
CA SER A 89 17.93 -6.02 -0.30
C SER A 89 17.06 -6.17 0.94
N PHE A 90 16.90 -7.41 1.41
CA PHE A 90 16.23 -7.72 2.68
C PHE A 90 17.21 -8.00 3.83
N GLY A 91 18.52 -7.90 3.57
CA GLY A 91 19.58 -7.97 4.59
C GLY A 91 20.01 -9.38 5.01
N ASP A 92 19.46 -10.42 4.39
CA ASP A 92 19.57 -11.83 4.80
C ASP A 92 20.13 -12.76 3.70
N GLY A 93 21.02 -12.24 2.85
CA GLY A 93 21.64 -12.98 1.73
C GLY A 93 20.78 -13.11 0.47
N SER A 94 19.46 -13.29 0.66
CA SER A 94 18.44 -13.55 -0.37
C SER A 94 18.68 -12.94 -1.75
N SER A 95 18.66 -13.78 -2.78
CA SER A 95 18.89 -13.37 -4.16
C SER A 95 17.58 -13.12 -4.93
N ILE A 96 17.42 -11.91 -5.48
CA ILE A 96 16.30 -11.58 -6.36
C ILE A 96 16.60 -12.06 -7.80
N GLN A 97 15.85 -13.05 -8.30
CA GLN A 97 16.07 -13.67 -9.60
C GLN A 97 15.48 -12.86 -10.77
N ARG A 98 14.37 -12.16 -10.55
CA ARG A 98 13.72 -11.25 -11.51
C ARG A 98 13.05 -10.12 -10.73
N ASP A 99 13.16 -8.89 -11.24
CA ASP A 99 12.76 -7.66 -10.55
C ASP A 99 12.13 -6.66 -11.54
N TRP A 100 10.90 -6.21 -11.27
CA TRP A 100 10.20 -5.15 -12.01
C TRP A 100 10.30 -3.77 -11.34
N THR A 101 10.79 -3.68 -10.09
CA THR A 101 10.86 -2.42 -9.34
C THR A 101 11.84 -1.42 -9.96
N THR A 102 12.88 -1.92 -10.63
CA THR A 102 13.90 -1.12 -11.35
C THR A 102 13.46 -0.71 -12.77
N SER A 103 12.29 -1.14 -13.25
CA SER A 103 11.86 -0.93 -14.65
C SER A 103 11.42 0.51 -14.97
N GLY A 104 11.09 1.32 -13.95
CA GLY A 104 10.50 2.65 -14.14
C GLY A 104 9.06 2.65 -14.68
N LEU A 105 8.46 1.48 -14.96
CA LEU A 105 7.11 1.35 -15.50
C LEU A 105 6.00 1.56 -14.46
N ILE A 106 6.35 1.56 -13.18
CA ILE A 106 5.46 1.44 -12.02
C ILE A 106 5.88 2.47 -10.97
N GLY A 107 4.90 3.14 -10.35
CA GLY A 107 5.15 4.15 -9.32
C GLY A 107 5.56 3.56 -7.96
N ASP A 108 6.12 4.40 -7.11
CA ASP A 108 6.53 4.06 -5.74
C ASP A 108 5.35 3.61 -4.84
N PRO A 109 5.63 2.91 -3.72
CA PRO A 109 4.61 2.49 -2.77
C PRO A 109 3.88 3.68 -2.13
N ILE A 110 2.66 3.96 -2.61
CA ILE A 110 1.84 5.04 -2.07
C ILE A 110 1.30 4.69 -0.68
N ASN A 111 0.86 5.70 0.07
CA ASN A 111 0.07 5.52 1.27
C ASN A 111 -1.42 5.73 0.93
N GLN A 112 -2.16 4.64 0.78
CA GLN A 112 -3.57 4.65 0.42
C GLN A 112 -4.42 5.31 1.53
N ARG A 113 -5.65 5.65 1.17
CA ARG A 113 -6.70 6.00 2.13
C ARG A 113 -7.87 5.05 1.90
N GLU A 114 -8.54 4.63 2.97
CA GLU A 114 -9.68 3.72 2.92
C GLU A 114 -9.32 2.38 2.20
N ASP A 115 -10.32 1.56 1.89
CA ASP A 115 -10.14 0.22 1.31
C ASP A 115 -9.90 0.26 -0.21
N THR A 116 -8.90 1.05 -0.63
CA THR A 116 -8.63 1.36 -2.04
C THR A 116 -7.51 0.55 -2.68
N CYS A 117 -6.85 -0.36 -1.95
CA CYS A 117 -5.72 -1.20 -2.39
C CYS A 117 -5.95 -1.86 -3.77
N GLY A 118 -7.12 -2.46 -3.99
CA GLY A 118 -7.46 -3.06 -5.28
C GLY A 118 -7.40 -2.08 -6.45
N SER A 119 -7.86 -0.85 -6.23
CA SER A 119 -7.78 0.21 -7.25
C SER A 119 -6.33 0.59 -7.55
N VAL A 120 -5.46 0.66 -6.54
CA VAL A 120 -4.02 0.92 -6.71
C VAL A 120 -3.37 -0.16 -7.58
N VAL A 121 -3.58 -1.44 -7.24
CA VAL A 121 -3.00 -2.58 -7.97
C VAL A 121 -3.52 -2.64 -9.41
N PHE A 122 -4.83 -2.49 -9.66
CA PHE A 122 -5.37 -2.38 -11.03
C PHE A 122 -4.74 -1.23 -11.82
N THR A 123 -4.51 -0.09 -11.17
CA THR A 123 -3.97 1.11 -11.82
C THR A 123 -2.50 0.93 -12.17
N HIS A 124 -1.68 0.41 -11.24
CA HIS A 124 -0.27 0.09 -11.49
C HIS A 124 -0.10 -0.99 -12.57
N LEU A 125 -0.97 -2.01 -12.62
CA LEU A 125 -0.96 -3.03 -13.68
C LEU A 125 -1.27 -2.45 -15.08
N LEU A 126 -2.21 -1.51 -15.18
CA LEU A 126 -2.52 -0.80 -16.42
C LEU A 126 -1.40 0.13 -16.85
N GLN A 127 -0.85 0.89 -15.89
CA GLN A 127 0.26 1.81 -16.06
C GLN A 127 1.51 1.10 -16.57
N ALA A 128 1.88 -0.01 -15.93
CA ALA A 128 3.03 -0.83 -16.29
C ALA A 128 3.04 -1.19 -17.78
N SER A 129 1.88 -1.61 -18.31
CA SER A 129 1.78 -2.05 -19.71
C SER A 129 1.54 -0.92 -20.69
N TYR A 130 0.77 0.12 -20.34
CA TYR A 130 0.69 1.30 -21.19
C TYR A 130 2.10 1.91 -21.41
N ASN A 131 2.96 1.82 -20.40
CA ASN A 131 4.33 2.32 -20.44
C ASN A 131 5.35 1.34 -21.07
N LYS A 132 5.09 0.02 -21.12
CA LYS A 132 6.12 -1.00 -21.41
C LYS A 132 6.82 -0.85 -22.77
N ASP A 133 6.09 -0.42 -23.80
CA ASP A 133 6.61 -0.23 -25.17
C ASP A 133 6.89 1.27 -25.48
N LYS A 134 7.01 2.12 -24.44
CA LYS A 134 7.07 3.58 -24.62
C LYS A 134 8.36 4.19 -24.05
N PRO A 135 8.93 5.23 -24.69
CA PRO A 135 9.95 6.08 -24.07
C PRO A 135 9.42 6.71 -22.78
N ILE A 136 10.31 6.92 -21.79
CA ILE A 136 9.94 7.48 -20.46
C ILE A 136 9.19 8.82 -20.60
N ALA A 137 9.55 9.66 -21.57
CA ALA A 137 8.86 10.94 -21.85
C ALA A 137 7.42 10.79 -22.38
N GLN A 138 6.96 9.57 -22.67
CA GLN A 138 5.58 9.22 -23.06
C GLN A 138 4.88 8.33 -22.01
N HIS A 139 5.55 8.02 -20.90
CA HIS A 139 4.93 7.28 -19.80
C HIS A 139 3.79 8.11 -19.21
N ARG A 140 2.70 7.43 -18.84
CA ARG A 140 1.56 8.05 -18.16
C ARG A 140 1.50 7.57 -16.73
N ASP A 141 1.15 8.51 -15.86
CA ASP A 141 0.76 8.24 -14.48
C ASP A 141 -0.78 8.27 -14.40
N LEU A 142 -1.37 7.14 -14.00
CA LEU A 142 -2.81 6.87 -14.00
C LEU A 142 -3.37 7.06 -12.58
N SER A 143 -4.52 7.73 -12.45
CA SER A 143 -5.05 8.05 -11.12
C SER A 143 -5.99 6.96 -10.60
N TYR A 144 -5.54 6.21 -9.59
CA TYR A 144 -6.32 5.14 -8.96
C TYR A 144 -7.60 5.65 -8.27
N LEU A 145 -7.65 6.94 -7.90
CA LEU A 145 -8.80 7.59 -7.28
C LEU A 145 -10.05 7.55 -8.17
N VAL A 146 -9.88 7.60 -9.49
CA VAL A 146 -10.99 7.51 -10.45
C VAL A 146 -11.65 6.12 -10.36
N LEU A 147 -10.83 5.07 -10.26
CA LEU A 147 -11.31 3.70 -10.11
C LEU A 147 -11.90 3.43 -8.72
N ALA A 148 -11.26 3.95 -7.66
CA ALA A 148 -11.73 3.83 -6.29
C ALA A 148 -13.12 4.47 -6.12
N ASN A 149 -13.30 5.70 -6.57
CA ASN A 149 -14.59 6.40 -6.52
C ASN A 149 -15.67 5.66 -7.33
N HIS A 150 -15.30 5.08 -8.50
CA HIS A 150 -16.25 4.27 -9.25
C HIS A 150 -16.65 3.00 -8.48
N ILE A 151 -15.69 2.21 -7.99
CA ILE A 151 -15.97 1.00 -7.21
C ILE A 151 -16.88 1.34 -6.02
N GLN A 152 -16.51 2.35 -5.22
CA GLN A 152 -17.27 2.81 -4.05
C GLN A 152 -18.71 3.21 -4.42
N SER A 153 -18.93 3.82 -5.59
CA SER A 153 -20.29 4.15 -6.08
C SER A 153 -21.15 2.92 -6.40
N GLN A 154 -20.53 1.81 -6.83
CA GLN A 154 -21.22 0.57 -7.20
C GLN A 154 -21.40 -0.38 -6.01
N THR A 155 -20.44 -0.42 -5.09
CA THR A 155 -20.49 -1.31 -3.91
C THR A 155 -21.21 -0.68 -2.72
N GLN A 156 -21.14 0.65 -2.59
CA GLN A 156 -21.65 1.41 -1.45
C GLN A 156 -21.13 0.81 -0.12
N ALA A 157 -21.96 0.81 0.93
CA ALA A 157 -21.63 0.30 2.26
C ALA A 157 -21.37 -1.23 2.34
N LYS A 158 -21.44 -1.98 1.23
CA LYS A 158 -21.11 -3.42 1.20
C LYS A 158 -19.62 -3.71 1.08
N GLY A 159 -18.79 -2.70 0.76
CA GLY A 159 -17.37 -2.87 0.47
C GLY A 159 -17.11 -3.57 -0.88
N PHE A 160 -15.85 -3.52 -1.32
CA PHE A 160 -15.42 -4.24 -2.51
C PHE A 160 -14.88 -5.63 -2.13
N SER A 161 -15.37 -6.67 -2.81
CA SER A 161 -14.76 -8.01 -2.74
C SER A 161 -14.09 -8.34 -4.07
N PHE A 162 -12.89 -8.89 -3.96
CA PHE A 162 -12.08 -9.35 -5.09
C PHE A 162 -12.64 -10.61 -5.76
N ARG A 163 -13.75 -11.15 -5.23
CA ARG A 163 -14.56 -12.19 -5.87
C ARG A 163 -15.41 -11.64 -7.02
N ASN A 164 -15.61 -10.32 -7.10
CA ASN A 164 -16.35 -9.66 -8.19
C ASN A 164 -15.52 -8.57 -8.89
N LEU A 165 -14.47 -8.97 -9.59
CA LEU A 165 -13.62 -8.06 -10.37
C LEU A 165 -14.34 -7.43 -11.58
N ASN A 166 -15.57 -7.85 -11.91
CA ASN A 166 -16.32 -7.28 -13.04
C ASN A 166 -16.53 -5.76 -12.92
N ILE A 167 -16.62 -5.21 -11.70
CA ILE A 167 -16.78 -3.76 -11.48
C ILE A 167 -15.58 -2.98 -12.04
N PRO A 168 -14.33 -3.17 -11.55
CA PRO A 168 -13.17 -2.51 -12.13
C PRO A 168 -12.95 -2.88 -13.60
N ILE A 169 -13.09 -4.16 -13.97
CA ILE A 169 -12.83 -4.62 -15.34
C ILE A 169 -13.74 -3.94 -16.36
N ASN A 170 -15.04 -3.84 -16.08
CA ASN A 170 -15.98 -3.18 -16.99
C ASN A 170 -15.78 -1.66 -17.03
N TYR A 171 -15.39 -1.02 -15.92
CA TYR A 171 -15.05 0.41 -15.94
C TYR A 171 -13.81 0.69 -16.80
N ILE A 172 -12.74 -0.09 -16.59
CA ILE A 172 -11.49 -0.01 -17.36
C ILE A 172 -11.76 -0.23 -18.85
N ARG A 173 -12.57 -1.24 -19.21
CA ARG A 173 -12.94 -1.54 -20.60
C ARG A 173 -13.78 -0.43 -21.26
N ASN A 174 -14.78 0.10 -20.55
CA ASN A 174 -15.79 0.98 -21.15
C ASN A 174 -15.42 2.48 -21.07
N VAL A 175 -14.63 2.88 -20.08
CA VAL A 175 -14.28 4.28 -19.79
C VAL A 175 -12.77 4.52 -19.88
N GLY A 176 -11.96 3.54 -19.43
CA GLY A 176 -10.51 3.70 -19.23
C GLY A 176 -10.17 4.45 -17.93
N LEU A 177 -8.89 4.48 -17.58
CA LEU A 177 -8.39 5.32 -16.49
C LEU A 177 -7.77 6.60 -17.05
N ARG A 178 -8.13 7.74 -16.44
CA ARG A 178 -7.54 9.04 -16.77
C ARG A 178 -6.26 9.25 -15.95
N GLY A 179 -5.25 9.85 -16.59
CA GLY A 179 -4.04 10.27 -15.91
C GLY A 179 -4.25 11.53 -15.06
N HIS A 180 -3.30 11.83 -14.18
CA HIS A 180 -3.36 13.00 -13.29
C HIS A 180 -3.41 14.35 -14.05
N VAL A 181 -3.03 14.39 -15.33
CA VAL A 181 -3.11 15.57 -16.20
C VAL A 181 -3.81 15.23 -17.52
N GLY A 182 -5.14 15.43 -17.57
CA GLY A 182 -5.97 15.72 -18.75
C GLY A 182 -5.99 14.77 -19.96
N THR A 183 -5.11 13.78 -20.04
CA THR A 183 -4.84 13.01 -21.25
C THR A 183 -5.74 11.78 -21.34
N GLU A 184 -6.66 11.80 -22.30
CA GLU A 184 -7.49 10.64 -22.59
C GLU A 184 -6.65 9.49 -23.19
N GLY A 185 -7.01 8.27 -22.81
CA GLY A 185 -6.46 7.04 -23.35
C GLY A 185 -7.41 5.90 -22.99
N ARG A 186 -7.85 5.16 -23.99
CA ARG A 186 -8.61 3.92 -23.80
C ARG A 186 -7.65 2.75 -24.05
N PRO A 187 -6.91 2.28 -23.04
CA PRO A 187 -6.10 1.08 -23.23
C PRO A 187 -7.08 -0.09 -23.42
N GLN A 188 -7.00 -0.79 -24.55
CA GLN A 188 -7.73 -2.05 -24.70
C GLN A 188 -7.05 -3.07 -23.80
N VAL A 189 -7.72 -3.43 -22.71
CA VAL A 189 -7.18 -4.33 -21.69
C VAL A 189 -8.27 -5.31 -21.27
N THR A 190 -8.06 -6.56 -21.64
CA THR A 190 -8.77 -7.70 -21.04
C THR A 190 -8.10 -7.98 -19.70
N LEU A 191 -8.85 -8.29 -18.64
CA LEU A 191 -8.30 -8.57 -17.31
C LEU A 191 -8.65 -10.00 -16.90
N SER A 192 -7.64 -10.85 -16.80
CA SER A 192 -7.76 -12.23 -16.34
C SER A 192 -7.62 -12.28 -14.82
N ASN A 193 -8.30 -13.26 -14.22
CA ASN A 193 -8.12 -13.62 -12.82
C ASN A 193 -8.33 -15.11 -12.66
N ASP A 194 -7.54 -15.74 -11.80
CA ASP A 194 -7.62 -17.17 -11.56
C ASP A 194 -7.03 -17.54 -10.18
N LYS A 195 -7.22 -18.79 -9.77
CA LYS A 195 -6.27 -19.46 -8.89
C LYS A 195 -5.09 -19.92 -9.73
N MET A 196 -3.87 -19.78 -9.21
CA MET A 196 -2.66 -20.22 -9.92
C MET A 196 -1.74 -20.93 -8.95
N LEU A 197 -1.22 -22.09 -9.35
CA LEU A 197 -0.19 -22.81 -8.59
C LEU A 197 1.07 -21.95 -8.48
N GLN A 198 1.81 -22.06 -7.37
CA GLN A 198 2.99 -21.24 -7.10
C GLN A 198 4.02 -21.27 -8.24
N GLU A 199 4.31 -22.46 -8.78
CA GLU A 199 5.19 -22.66 -9.95
C GLU A 199 4.71 -21.88 -11.18
N HIS A 200 3.42 -21.95 -11.48
CA HIS A 200 2.82 -21.25 -12.61
C HIS A 200 2.89 -19.72 -12.43
N LEU A 201 2.78 -19.22 -11.19
CA LEU A 201 2.99 -17.81 -10.87
C LEU A 201 4.44 -17.39 -11.09
N PHE A 202 5.41 -18.16 -10.60
CA PHE A 202 6.83 -17.87 -10.81
C PHE A 202 7.21 -17.87 -12.30
N MET A 203 6.59 -18.70 -13.13
CA MET A 203 6.72 -18.66 -14.59
C MET A 203 6.03 -17.43 -15.19
N THR A 204 4.81 -17.11 -14.75
CA THR A 204 3.97 -16.00 -15.25
C THR A 204 4.49 -14.61 -14.86
N LEU A 205 5.39 -14.50 -13.87
CA LEU A 205 6.04 -13.25 -13.45
C LEU A 205 7.03 -12.67 -14.50
N TRP A 206 6.87 -13.00 -15.78
CA TRP A 206 7.41 -12.23 -16.90
C TRP A 206 6.61 -10.94 -17.18
N ARG A 207 5.56 -10.69 -16.38
CA ARG A 207 4.88 -9.40 -16.22
C ARG A 207 4.58 -9.16 -14.73
N PRO A 208 4.33 -7.92 -14.29
CA PRO A 208 3.72 -7.63 -12.99
C PRO A 208 2.36 -8.30 -12.83
N LEU A 209 2.02 -8.76 -11.62
CA LEU A 209 0.76 -9.45 -11.30
C LEU A 209 0.11 -8.84 -10.07
N GLY A 210 -1.22 -8.76 -10.02
CA GLY A 210 -1.95 -8.49 -8.78
C GLY A 210 -2.20 -9.77 -8.01
N ILE A 211 -2.00 -9.76 -6.69
CA ILE A 211 -2.36 -10.86 -5.78
C ILE A 211 -3.34 -10.37 -4.72
N VAL A 212 -4.23 -11.25 -4.27
CA VAL A 212 -5.16 -10.99 -3.16
C VAL A 212 -4.93 -12.03 -2.06
N ILE A 213 -4.78 -11.52 -0.84
CA ILE A 213 -4.61 -12.28 0.40
C ILE A 213 -5.65 -11.82 1.44
N ASN A 214 -5.84 -12.60 2.51
CA ASN A 214 -6.58 -12.11 3.69
C ASN A 214 -5.64 -11.28 4.58
N ASN A 215 -6.05 -10.07 4.98
CA ASN A 215 -5.29 -9.23 5.91
C ASN A 215 -5.42 -9.73 7.36
N PHE A 216 -4.64 -10.75 7.71
CA PHE A 216 -4.44 -11.14 9.10
C PHE A 216 -3.51 -10.13 9.79
N PRO A 217 -3.72 -9.72 11.06
CA PRO A 217 -2.91 -8.69 11.72
C PRO A 217 -1.40 -8.91 11.70
N VAL A 218 -0.95 -10.18 11.68
CA VAL A 218 0.47 -10.56 11.54
C VAL A 218 1.10 -10.15 10.20
N PHE A 219 0.30 -9.88 9.15
CA PHE A 219 0.78 -9.29 7.91
C PHE A 219 1.21 -7.83 8.09
N GLU A 220 0.49 -7.06 8.91
CA GLU A 220 0.78 -5.64 9.17
C GLU A 220 2.18 -5.45 9.80
N ASP A 221 2.61 -6.42 10.63
CA ASP A 221 3.89 -6.44 11.34
C ASP A 221 5.03 -7.19 10.59
N VAL A 222 4.87 -7.56 9.31
CA VAL A 222 5.86 -8.40 8.56
C VAL A 222 7.29 -7.85 8.54
N GLY A 223 7.45 -6.53 8.51
CA GLY A 223 8.75 -5.85 8.46
C GLY A 223 9.65 -6.36 7.32
N MET A 224 10.87 -6.77 7.66
CA MET A 224 11.86 -7.30 6.71
C MET A 224 11.68 -8.80 6.41
N GLY A 225 10.77 -9.50 7.08
CA GLY A 225 10.64 -10.96 7.01
C GLY A 225 10.02 -11.49 5.70
N ILE A 226 9.62 -12.75 5.74
CA ILE A 226 8.77 -13.39 4.73
C ILE A 226 7.42 -13.71 5.38
N TYR A 227 6.34 -13.17 4.82
CA TYR A 227 4.98 -13.51 5.25
C TYR A 227 4.52 -14.81 4.59
N HIS A 228 4.16 -15.81 5.39
CA HIS A 228 3.58 -17.05 4.89
C HIS A 228 2.08 -16.85 4.68
N VAL A 229 1.65 -16.81 3.42
CA VAL A 229 0.23 -16.65 3.05
C VAL A 229 -0.54 -17.92 3.46
N PRO A 230 -1.60 -17.83 4.27
CA PRO A 230 -2.32 -19.02 4.74
C PRO A 230 -2.99 -19.86 3.64
N LEU A 231 -3.14 -21.15 3.92
CA LEU A 231 -3.77 -22.15 3.03
C LEU A 231 -5.28 -21.94 2.76
N ALA A 232 -5.90 -20.90 3.34
CA ALA A 232 -7.29 -20.56 3.07
C ALA A 232 -7.53 -19.05 3.14
N LEU A 233 -8.21 -18.51 2.12
CA LEU A 233 -8.97 -17.27 2.24
C LEU A 233 -10.29 -17.63 2.96
N ASP A 234 -10.42 -17.27 4.23
CA ASP A 234 -11.69 -17.33 4.94
C ASP A 234 -12.66 -16.22 4.46
N ASN A 235 -13.88 -16.19 5.00
CA ASN A 235 -14.96 -15.27 4.58
C ASN A 235 -15.19 -14.11 5.57
N VAL A 236 -14.28 -13.88 6.52
CA VAL A 236 -14.47 -12.99 7.69
C VAL A 236 -13.32 -11.97 7.80
N THR A 237 -12.09 -12.39 7.53
CA THR A 237 -10.93 -11.50 7.44
C THR A 237 -10.97 -10.69 6.14
N PRO A 238 -10.66 -9.37 6.15
CA PRO A 238 -10.72 -8.53 4.95
C PRO A 238 -9.79 -9.02 3.82
N GLU A 239 -10.28 -9.02 2.58
CA GLU A 239 -9.47 -9.26 1.38
C GLU A 239 -8.61 -8.01 1.08
N HIS A 240 -7.30 -8.17 0.95
CA HIS A 240 -6.35 -7.09 0.63
C HIS A 240 -5.51 -7.44 -0.60
N ALA A 241 -5.23 -6.44 -1.44
CA ALA A 241 -4.50 -6.63 -2.70
C ALA A 241 -3.11 -5.99 -2.69
N LEU A 242 -2.16 -6.70 -3.28
CA LEU A 242 -0.76 -6.32 -3.44
C LEU A 242 -0.33 -6.47 -4.90
N LEU A 243 0.73 -5.76 -5.30
CA LEU A 243 1.30 -5.86 -6.64
C LEU A 243 2.61 -6.65 -6.58
N VAL A 244 2.63 -7.84 -7.18
CA VAL A 244 3.78 -8.74 -7.25
C VAL A 244 4.76 -8.25 -8.32
N LEU A 245 5.99 -7.94 -7.92
CA LEU A 245 7.00 -7.28 -8.76
C LEU A 245 8.33 -8.02 -8.87
N ALA A 246 8.66 -8.91 -7.92
CA ALA A 246 9.90 -9.67 -8.00
C ALA A 246 9.70 -11.12 -7.56
N ARG A 247 10.61 -12.00 -7.96
CA ARG A 247 10.77 -13.32 -7.31
C ARG A 247 12.22 -13.49 -6.86
N GLY A 248 12.41 -14.15 -5.74
CA GLY A 248 13.73 -14.43 -5.17
C GLY A 248 13.78 -15.78 -4.48
N ILE A 249 14.97 -16.13 -4.04
CA ILE A 249 15.25 -17.32 -3.26
C ILE A 249 16.21 -16.94 -2.12
N THR A 250 15.94 -17.42 -0.90
CA THR A 250 16.81 -17.25 0.26
C THR A 250 18.06 -18.13 0.15
N ASP A 251 19.06 -17.89 0.99
CA ASP A 251 20.31 -18.68 1.02
C ASP A 251 20.06 -20.15 1.44
N ASP A 252 18.98 -20.43 2.19
CA ASP A 252 18.51 -21.78 2.54
C ASP A 252 17.53 -22.39 1.51
N GLY A 253 17.29 -21.72 0.39
CA GLY A 253 16.56 -22.27 -0.77
C GLY A 253 15.05 -22.03 -0.80
N VAL A 254 14.51 -21.18 0.08
CA VAL A 254 13.07 -20.86 0.12
C VAL A 254 12.74 -19.84 -0.98
N GLU A 255 11.93 -20.25 -1.96
CA GLU A 255 11.42 -19.32 -2.98
C GLU A 255 10.32 -18.40 -2.43
N PHE A 256 10.41 -17.11 -2.76
CA PHE A 256 9.46 -16.08 -2.37
C PHE A 256 9.16 -15.11 -3.52
N VAL A 257 8.03 -14.41 -3.44
CA VAL A 257 7.77 -13.21 -4.24
C VAL A 257 7.99 -11.94 -3.43
N VAL A 258 8.39 -10.85 -4.09
CA VAL A 258 8.34 -9.50 -3.53
C VAL A 258 7.09 -8.80 -4.05
N ALA A 259 6.29 -8.25 -3.14
CA ALA A 259 5.07 -7.53 -3.46
C ALA A 259 5.11 -6.11 -2.88
N GLN A 260 4.79 -5.13 -3.72
CA GLN A 260 4.49 -3.76 -3.34
C GLN A 260 3.14 -3.72 -2.62
N ASN A 261 3.12 -3.09 -1.44
CA ASN A 261 1.90 -2.75 -0.72
C ASN A 261 1.60 -1.24 -0.91
N SER A 262 0.38 -0.83 -0.59
CA SER A 262 -0.11 0.54 -0.69
C SER A 262 -0.35 1.19 0.69
N TRP A 263 0.45 0.84 1.70
CA TRP A 263 0.43 1.42 3.05
C TRP A 263 1.62 2.35 3.36
N GLY A 264 2.28 2.86 2.31
CA GLY A 264 3.34 3.86 2.40
C GLY A 264 4.74 3.30 2.71
N THR A 265 5.76 4.00 2.21
CA THR A 265 7.17 3.61 2.31
C THR A 265 7.75 3.65 3.72
N THR A 266 7.24 4.53 4.59
CA THR A 266 7.76 4.72 5.96
C THR A 266 7.04 3.88 7.03
N THR A 267 5.98 3.16 6.64
CA THR A 267 4.97 2.62 7.56
C THR A 267 4.68 1.15 7.38
N PHE A 268 5.24 0.50 6.36
CA PHE A 268 5.04 -0.93 6.12
C PHE A 268 6.28 -1.59 5.51
N GLY A 269 6.62 -2.79 6.00
CA GLY A 269 7.59 -3.69 5.41
C GLY A 269 8.99 -3.10 5.17
N ASN A 270 9.64 -3.54 4.10
CA ASN A 270 10.85 -2.95 3.55
C ASN A 270 10.49 -1.82 2.58
N GLN A 271 10.48 -0.58 3.05
CA GLN A 271 10.18 0.61 2.23
C GLN A 271 8.83 0.55 1.48
N GLY A 272 7.79 -0.07 2.06
CA GLY A 272 6.48 -0.27 1.42
C GLY A 272 6.34 -1.59 0.63
N TYR A 273 7.38 -2.42 0.60
CA TYR A 273 7.40 -3.74 -0.04
C TYR A 273 7.49 -4.85 1.03
N CYS A 274 7.03 -6.05 0.69
CA CYS A 274 7.11 -7.23 1.55
C CYS A 274 7.49 -8.48 0.75
N ARG A 275 8.00 -9.51 1.42
CA ARG A 275 8.19 -10.84 0.83
C ARG A 275 7.01 -11.73 1.21
N LEU A 276 6.50 -12.50 0.26
CA LEU A 276 5.44 -13.48 0.47
C LEU A 276 5.98 -14.88 0.12
N PHE A 277 5.86 -15.81 1.06
CA PHE A 277 5.87 -17.23 0.76
C PHE A 277 4.44 -17.64 0.40
N LEU A 278 4.27 -18.20 -0.80
CA LEU A 278 2.96 -18.57 -1.33
C LEU A 278 2.75 -20.08 -1.19
N PRO A 279 1.56 -20.55 -0.76
CA PRO A 279 1.29 -21.98 -0.68
C PRO A 279 1.17 -22.61 -2.08
N ALA A 280 1.74 -23.81 -2.22
CA ALA A 280 1.88 -24.48 -3.51
C ALA A 280 0.54 -24.84 -4.19
N ASP A 281 -0.55 -24.96 -3.41
CA ASP A 281 -1.88 -25.35 -3.86
C ASP A 281 -2.67 -24.24 -4.60
N GLY A 282 -2.16 -23.00 -4.61
CA GLY A 282 -2.89 -21.87 -5.17
C GLY A 282 -4.10 -21.46 -4.34
N SER A 283 -4.01 -21.51 -2.99
CA SER A 283 -5.07 -21.02 -2.09
C SER A 283 -5.41 -19.52 -2.25
N PHE A 284 -4.47 -18.74 -2.79
CA PHE A 284 -4.57 -17.31 -3.08
C PHE A 284 -5.28 -17.02 -4.42
N ARG A 285 -5.63 -15.75 -4.67
CA ARG A 285 -6.13 -15.29 -5.98
C ARG A 285 -5.11 -14.38 -6.63
N ILE A 286 -4.95 -14.48 -7.94
CA ILE A 286 -4.24 -13.47 -8.72
C ILE A 286 -5.11 -12.90 -9.84
N PHE A 287 -4.74 -11.71 -10.28
CA PHE A 287 -5.33 -11.03 -11.42
C PHE A 287 -4.26 -10.29 -12.21
N TRP A 288 -4.34 -10.32 -13.53
CA TRP A 288 -3.37 -9.66 -14.39
C TRP A 288 -4.01 -9.23 -15.72
N PRO A 289 -3.55 -8.11 -16.29
CA PRO A 289 -4.06 -7.63 -17.55
C PRO A 289 -3.45 -8.42 -18.72
N HIS A 290 -4.30 -8.76 -19.67
CA HIS A 290 -3.99 -9.15 -21.04
C HIS A 290 -4.05 -7.93 -21.96
N PHE A 291 -3.18 -7.96 -22.96
CA PHE A 291 -3.07 -6.94 -23.99
C PHE A 291 -3.11 -7.72 -25.29
N ASP A 292 -4.18 -7.48 -26.04
CA ASP A 292 -4.49 -8.10 -27.32
C ASP A 292 -4.03 -7.16 -28.45
#